data_AF-A0A9J6G814-F1
#
_entry.id   AF-A0A9J6G814-F1
#
_cell.length_a   1.000
_cell.length_b   1.000
_cell.length_c   1.000
_cell.angle_alpha   90.00
_cell.angle_beta   90.00
_cell.angle_gamma   90.00
#
_symmetry.space_group_name_H-M   'P 1'
#
loop_
_entity.id
_entity.type
_entity.pdbx_description
1 polymer ?
#
loop_
_entity_poly.entity_id
_entity_poly.type
_entity_poly.pdbx_seq_one_letter_code
_entity_poly.pdbx_strand_id
1 'polypeptide(L)'
;MNAREIQQMDEARTVAEGAVAAKAEGIHSVGTFLWENPEIRFEEHKAHDRLCTFLENEGFDVKRHYVLDTAFRAEYGAGSPVVALLCEYDALPGLGHACGHNLIAESALAAAVALRALLRRDQESCGKSLEGKVSNDLWLPETSIITACTKLLKRIFLMP
;
A
#
# COMPACT_ATOMS: atom_id res chain seq x y z
N MET A 1 -16.28 18.16 11.23
CA MET A 1 -16.58 16.73 11.39
C MET A 1 -17.46 16.54 12.60
N ASN A 2 -18.41 15.61 12.55
CA ASN A 2 -19.23 15.24 13.69
C ASN A 2 -18.51 14.18 14.56
N ALA A 3 -18.98 13.96 15.79
CA ALA A 3 -18.33 13.05 16.74
C ALA A 3 -18.17 11.60 16.21
N ARG A 4 -19.10 11.16 15.35
CA ARG A 4 -19.05 9.84 14.72
C ARG A 4 -17.95 9.75 13.65
N GLU A 5 -17.77 10.79 12.85
CA GLU A 5 -16.69 10.86 11.86
C GLU A 5 -15.31 10.84 12.54
N ILE A 6 -15.15 11.56 13.65
CA ILE A 6 -13.92 11.57 14.44
C ILE A 6 -13.62 10.17 14.99
N GLN A 7 -14.62 9.53 15.61
CA GLN A 7 -14.46 8.17 16.13
C GLN A 7 -14.07 7.17 15.02
N GLN A 8 -14.70 7.25 13.84
CA GLN A 8 -14.35 6.38 12.71
C GLN A 8 -12.92 6.58 12.23
N MET A 9 -12.43 7.82 12.22
CA MET A 9 -11.03 8.13 11.87
C MET A 9 -10.05 7.60 12.91
N ASP A 10 -10.36 7.73 14.21
CA ASP A 10 -9.51 7.22 15.28
C ASP A 10 -9.42 5.69 15.22
N GLU A 11 -10.54 5.00 15.00
CA GLU A 11 -10.56 3.54 14.82
C GLU A 11 -9.74 3.12 13.57
N ALA A 12 -9.88 3.83 12.46
CA ALA A 12 -9.09 3.57 11.25
C ALA A 12 -7.59 3.75 11.51
N ARG A 13 -7.22 4.82 12.22
CA ARG A 13 -5.84 5.09 12.61
C ARG A 13 -5.28 3.97 13.47
N THR A 14 -6.02 3.52 14.49
CA THR A 14 -5.59 2.40 15.35
C THR A 14 -5.35 1.12 14.54
N VAL A 15 -6.21 0.81 13.58
CA VAL A 15 -6.07 -0.37 12.71
C VAL A 15 -4.82 -0.26 11.84
N ALA A 16 -4.60 0.90 11.23
CA ALA A 16 -3.43 1.17 10.40
C ALA A 16 -2.12 1.07 11.21
N GLU A 17 -2.04 1.78 12.34
CA GLU A 17 -0.87 1.76 13.22
C GLU A 17 -0.59 0.36 13.75
N GLY A 18 -1.62 -0.38 14.17
CA GLY A 18 -1.48 -1.76 14.64
C GLY A 18 -0.95 -2.70 13.56
N ALA A 19 -1.43 -2.58 12.32
CA ALA A 19 -0.98 -3.39 11.20
C ALA A 19 0.48 -3.11 10.83
N VAL A 20 0.88 -1.83 10.81
CA VAL A 20 2.28 -1.44 10.55
C VAL A 20 3.18 -1.92 11.68
N ALA A 21 2.78 -1.71 12.94
CA ALA A 21 3.55 -2.16 14.10
C ALA A 21 3.78 -3.67 14.10
N ALA A 22 2.75 -4.46 13.76
CA ALA A 22 2.84 -5.92 13.67
C ALA A 22 3.79 -6.42 12.56
N LYS A 23 4.13 -5.57 11.59
CA LYS A 23 5.02 -5.88 10.46
C LYS A 23 6.29 -5.04 10.44
N ALA A 24 6.53 -4.24 11.47
CA ALA A 24 7.59 -3.24 11.49
C ALA A 24 8.98 -3.87 11.26
N GLU A 25 9.28 -4.99 11.91
CA GLU A 25 10.56 -5.69 11.72
C GLU A 25 10.72 -6.20 10.28
N GLY A 26 9.66 -6.79 9.71
CA GLY A 26 9.67 -7.26 8.33
C GLY A 26 9.89 -6.13 7.32
N ILE A 27 9.17 -5.01 7.51
CA ILE A 27 9.30 -3.79 6.70
C ILE A 27 10.72 -3.22 6.81
N HIS A 28 11.21 -3.04 8.03
CA HIS A 28 12.55 -2.52 8.29
C HIS A 28 13.62 -3.41 7.68
N SER A 29 13.48 -4.73 7.76
CA SER A 29 14.42 -5.67 7.16
C SER A 29 14.53 -5.50 5.63
N VAL A 30 13.46 -5.07 4.96
CA VAL A 30 13.52 -4.75 3.53
C VAL A 30 14.32 -3.47 3.32
N GLY A 31 14.03 -2.40 4.07
CA GLY A 31 14.77 -1.13 3.99
C GLY A 31 16.27 -1.29 4.25
N THR A 32 16.65 -2.08 5.26
CA THR A 32 18.05 -2.42 5.56
C THR A 32 18.68 -3.22 4.42
N PHE A 33 17.98 -4.23 3.89
CA PHE A 33 18.49 -5.02 2.77
C PHE A 33 18.78 -4.17 1.53
N LEU A 34 17.88 -3.23 1.20
CA LEU A 34 18.09 -2.28 0.09
C LEU A 34 19.30 -1.40 0.35
N TRP A 35 19.42 -0.84 1.55
CA TRP A 35 20.57 -0.02 1.96
C TRP A 35 21.90 -0.75 1.78
N GLU A 36 21.96 -2.03 2.18
CA GLU A 36 23.16 -2.87 2.09
C GLU A 36 23.46 -3.38 0.68
N ASN A 37 22.46 -3.38 -0.21
CA ASN A 37 22.58 -3.88 -1.58
C ASN A 37 22.16 -2.79 -2.59
N PRO A 38 22.89 -1.67 -2.68
CA PRO A 38 22.54 -0.60 -3.59
C PRO A 38 22.68 -1.05 -5.05
N GLU A 39 21.61 -0.92 -5.81
CA GLU A 39 21.55 -1.21 -7.25
C GLU A 39 21.14 0.05 -8.03
N ILE A 40 21.81 0.32 -9.14
CA ILE A 40 21.59 1.54 -9.92
C ILE A 40 20.35 1.41 -10.81
N ARG A 41 19.88 2.56 -11.32
CA ARG A 41 18.73 2.65 -12.24
C ARG A 41 18.70 1.52 -13.29
N PHE A 42 17.56 0.83 -13.37
CA PHE A 42 17.26 -0.29 -14.26
C PHE A 42 18.02 -1.61 -14.00
N GLU A 43 18.81 -1.69 -12.94
CA GLU A 43 19.57 -2.89 -12.56
C GLU A 43 19.23 -3.37 -11.14
N GLU A 44 18.10 -2.94 -10.59
CA GLU A 44 17.61 -3.19 -9.24
C GLU A 44 16.99 -4.58 -9.05
N HIS A 45 17.67 -5.63 -9.52
CA HIS A 45 17.14 -7.00 -9.55
C HIS A 45 16.91 -7.58 -8.14
N LYS A 46 17.86 -7.40 -7.22
CA LYS A 46 17.72 -7.88 -5.83
C LYS A 46 16.66 -7.07 -5.09
N ALA A 47 16.64 -5.76 -5.28
CA ALA A 47 15.65 -4.88 -4.68
C ALA A 47 14.24 -5.23 -5.14
N HIS A 48 14.04 -5.38 -6.45
CA HIS A 48 12.80 -5.83 -7.07
C HIS A 48 12.32 -7.14 -6.46
N ASP A 49 13.20 -8.15 -6.40
CA ASP A 49 12.82 -9.47 -5.90
C ASP A 49 12.46 -9.44 -4.41
N ARG A 50 13.19 -8.67 -3.61
CA ARG A 50 12.92 -8.51 -2.18
C ARG A 50 11.56 -7.86 -1.94
N LEU A 51 11.25 -6.78 -2.66
CA LEU A 51 10.01 -6.03 -2.53
C LEU A 51 8.80 -6.86 -2.98
N CYS A 52 8.89 -7.50 -4.14
CA CYS A 52 7.82 -8.33 -4.67
C CYS A 52 7.51 -9.50 -3.73
N THR A 53 8.56 -10.17 -3.23
CA THR A 53 8.39 -11.31 -2.30
C THR A 53 7.72 -10.87 -1.01
N PHE A 54 8.07 -9.70 -0.47
CA PHE A 54 7.41 -9.16 0.71
C PHE A 54 5.91 -8.94 0.46
N LEU A 55 5.56 -8.29 -0.65
CA LEU A 55 4.17 -7.97 -0.99
C LEU A 55 3.34 -9.23 -1.29
N GLU A 56 3.91 -10.21 -1.99
CA GLU A 56 3.28 -11.52 -2.22
C GLU A 56 2.97 -12.22 -0.88
N ASN A 57 3.91 -12.21 0.06
CA ASN A 57 3.72 -12.79 1.39
C ASN A 57 2.66 -12.05 2.22
N GLU A 58 2.47 -10.75 1.97
CA GLU A 58 1.37 -9.98 2.56
C GLU A 58 0.02 -10.20 1.85
N GLY A 59 0.00 -10.94 0.75
CA GLY A 59 -1.21 -11.34 0.02
C GLY A 59 -1.63 -10.38 -1.09
N PHE A 60 -0.71 -9.56 -1.61
CA PHE A 60 -0.95 -8.74 -2.80
C PHE A 60 -0.87 -9.60 -4.08
N ASP A 61 -1.66 -9.24 -5.09
CA ASP A 61 -1.49 -9.75 -6.45
C ASP A 61 -0.34 -8.97 -7.10
N VAL A 62 0.85 -9.59 -7.16
CA VAL A 62 2.07 -8.95 -7.65
C VAL A 62 2.37 -9.41 -9.07
N LYS A 63 2.33 -8.44 -9.99
CA LYS A 63 2.88 -8.57 -11.32
C LYS A 63 4.31 -8.05 -11.33
N ARG A 64 5.26 -8.97 -11.19
CA ARG A 64 6.71 -8.73 -11.40
C ARG A 64 7.01 -8.35 -12.85
N HIS A 65 8.14 -7.70 -13.08
CA HIS A 65 8.61 -7.30 -14.42
C HIS A 65 7.54 -6.53 -15.21
N TYR A 66 6.92 -5.55 -14.56
CA TYR A 66 5.82 -4.76 -15.09
C TYR A 66 6.33 -3.59 -15.93
N VAL A 67 6.20 -3.68 -17.26
CA VAL A 67 6.66 -2.68 -18.24
C VAL A 67 8.18 -2.58 -18.35
N LEU A 68 8.91 -2.69 -17.24
CA LEU A 68 10.38 -2.79 -17.18
C LEU A 68 10.77 -4.04 -16.39
N ASP A 69 11.99 -4.53 -16.63
CA ASP A 69 12.51 -5.74 -15.98
C ASP A 69 12.60 -5.59 -14.46
N THR A 70 12.92 -4.41 -13.94
CA THR A 70 13.02 -4.19 -12.50
C THR A 70 11.80 -3.49 -11.91
N ALA A 71 10.74 -3.24 -12.69
CA ALA A 71 9.50 -2.64 -12.19
C ALA A 71 8.46 -3.71 -11.81
N PHE A 72 7.54 -3.37 -10.91
CA PHE A 72 6.44 -4.26 -10.54
C PHE A 72 5.13 -3.48 -10.29
N ARG A 73 4.01 -4.20 -10.32
CA ARG A 73 2.70 -3.69 -9.90
C ARG A 73 2.12 -4.65 -8.86
N ALA A 74 1.80 -4.13 -7.68
CA ALA A 74 1.15 -4.90 -6.62
C ALA A 74 -0.24 -4.34 -6.35
N GLU A 75 -1.26 -5.20 -6.38
CA GLU A 75 -2.66 -4.80 -6.24
C GLU A 75 -3.33 -5.52 -5.08
N TYR A 76 -4.23 -4.81 -4.39
CA TYR A 76 -5.06 -5.39 -3.33
C TYR A 76 -6.42 -4.70 -3.30
N GLY A 77 -7.48 -5.51 -3.16
CA GLY A 77 -8.87 -5.04 -3.22
C GLY A 77 -9.37 -4.79 -4.64
N ALA A 78 -10.56 -4.20 -4.73
CA ALA A 78 -11.25 -3.89 -5.99
C ALA A 78 -12.18 -2.69 -5.80
N GLY A 79 -12.65 -2.10 -6.91
CA GLY A 79 -13.60 -1.00 -6.90
C GLY A 79 -12.95 0.38 -6.99
N SER A 80 -13.68 1.43 -6.56
CA SER A 80 -13.22 2.83 -6.63
C SER A 80 -13.49 3.57 -5.31
N PRO A 81 -12.69 4.61 -4.99
CA PRO A 81 -11.53 5.11 -5.72
C PRO A 81 -10.31 4.19 -5.59
N VAL A 82 -9.38 4.29 -6.55
CA VAL A 82 -8.09 3.58 -6.52
C VAL A 82 -7.02 4.53 -6.00
N VAL A 83 -6.21 4.06 -5.05
CA VAL A 83 -5.04 4.78 -4.52
C VAL A 83 -3.78 4.10 -5.04
N ALA A 84 -2.88 4.86 -5.66
CA ALA A 84 -1.59 4.38 -6.12
C ALA A 84 -0.49 4.82 -5.14
N LEU A 85 0.36 3.87 -4.74
CA LEU A 85 1.57 4.12 -3.97
C LEU A 85 2.77 3.96 -4.90
N LEU A 86 3.65 4.97 -4.93
CA LEU A 86 4.89 4.90 -5.71
C LEU A 86 6.01 4.38 -4.82
N CYS A 87 6.70 3.35 -5.29
CA CYS A 87 7.80 2.68 -4.61
C CYS A 87 9.05 2.83 -5.47
N GLU A 88 9.96 3.71 -5.07
CA GLU A 88 11.26 3.93 -5.72
C GLU A 88 12.35 3.25 -4.89
N TYR A 89 13.33 2.64 -5.54
CA TYR A 89 14.35 1.81 -4.88
C TYR A 89 15.66 1.70 -5.66
N ASP A 90 15.95 2.63 -6.57
CA ASP A 90 17.25 2.74 -7.20
C ASP A 90 18.25 3.51 -6.33
N ALA A 91 19.53 3.24 -6.55
CA ALA A 91 20.65 3.87 -5.89
C ALA A 91 21.46 4.73 -6.85
N LEU A 92 22.25 5.65 -6.29
CA LEU A 92 23.18 6.48 -7.05
C LEU A 92 24.51 5.75 -7.30
N PRO A 93 25.09 5.88 -8.51
CA PRO A 93 26.41 5.32 -8.81
C PRO A 93 27.48 5.84 -7.84
N GLY A 94 28.16 4.92 -7.16
CA GLY A 94 29.25 5.24 -6.22
C GLY A 94 28.82 5.87 -4.88
N LEU A 95 27.53 6.16 -4.69
CA LEU A 95 27.00 6.79 -3.47
C LEU A 95 25.95 5.95 -2.75
N GLY A 96 25.44 4.90 -3.38
CA GLY A 96 24.38 4.06 -2.80
C GLY A 96 23.06 4.82 -2.66
N HIS A 97 22.27 4.50 -1.63
CA HIS A 97 20.99 5.16 -1.36
C HIS A 97 21.14 6.53 -0.67
N ALA A 98 22.05 7.38 -1.13
CA ALA A 98 22.22 8.73 -0.59
C ALA A 98 20.97 9.62 -0.75
N CYS A 99 20.08 9.31 -1.70
CA CYS A 99 18.77 9.93 -1.87
C CYS A 99 17.66 9.30 -1.00
N GLY A 100 17.96 8.22 -0.26
CA GLY A 100 17.01 7.58 0.66
C GLY A 100 15.93 6.74 0.00
N HIS A 101 16.11 6.27 -1.24
CA HIS A 101 15.08 5.47 -1.94
C HIS A 101 14.76 4.16 -1.20
N ASN A 102 15.71 3.59 -0.43
CA ASN A 102 15.42 2.49 0.48
C ASN A 102 14.31 2.84 1.51
N LEU A 103 14.29 4.08 2.03
CA LEU A 103 13.26 4.55 2.96
C LEU A 103 11.95 4.89 2.26
N ILE A 104 12.01 5.34 0.99
CA ILE A 104 10.81 5.53 0.16
C ILE A 104 10.11 4.18 -0.03
N ALA A 105 10.86 3.15 -0.42
CA ALA A 105 10.34 1.79 -0.56
C ALA A 105 9.78 1.24 0.76
N GLU A 106 10.50 1.42 1.86
CA GLU A 106 10.06 1.01 3.20
C GLU A 106 8.72 1.68 3.60
N SER A 107 8.62 2.99 3.35
CA SER A 107 7.40 3.77 3.62
C SER A 107 6.23 3.32 2.74
N ALA A 108 6.49 3.00 1.47
CA ALA A 108 5.48 2.48 0.56
C ALA A 108 4.95 1.11 1.01
N LEU A 109 5.82 0.23 1.51
CA LEU A 109 5.39 -1.06 2.09
C LEU A 109 4.54 -0.87 3.35
N ALA A 110 4.94 0.03 4.26
CA ALA A 110 4.15 0.34 5.46
C ALA A 110 2.76 0.86 5.10
N ALA A 111 2.67 1.79 4.15
CA ALA A 111 1.41 2.32 3.65
C ALA A 111 0.54 1.21 2.99
N ALA A 112 1.16 0.33 2.20
CA ALA A 112 0.46 -0.80 1.58
C ALA A 112 -0.13 -1.74 2.64
N VAL A 113 0.65 -2.12 3.66
CA VAL A 113 0.20 -2.97 4.77
C VAL A 113 -0.95 -2.31 5.55
N ALA A 114 -0.84 -1.01 5.85
CA ALA A 114 -1.89 -0.26 6.54
C ALA A 114 -3.20 -0.23 5.74
N LEU A 115 -3.13 0.11 4.46
CA LEU A 115 -4.29 0.15 3.58
C LEU A 115 -4.93 -1.22 3.41
N ARG A 116 -4.11 -2.28 3.31
CA ARG A 116 -4.61 -3.67 3.27
C ARG A 116 -5.45 -4.00 4.50
N ALA A 117 -4.95 -3.66 5.69
CA ALA A 117 -5.66 -3.94 6.94
C ALA A 117 -7.00 -3.19 7.02
N LEU A 118 -7.03 -1.93 6.58
CA LEU A 118 -8.25 -1.13 6.51
C LEU A 118 -9.27 -1.73 5.53
N LEU A 119 -8.81 -2.14 4.34
CA LEU A 119 -9.68 -2.77 3.34
C LEU A 119 -10.27 -4.08 3.85
N ARG A 120 -9.49 -4.90 4.57
CA ARG A 120 -9.97 -6.15 5.18
C ARG A 120 -11.02 -5.89 6.26
N ARG A 121 -10.78 -4.93 7.14
CA ARG A 121 -11.75 -4.53 8.18
C ARG A 121 -13.09 -4.14 7.55
N ASP A 122 -13.04 -3.27 6.54
CA ASP A 122 -14.26 -2.80 5.87
C ASP A 122 -15.00 -3.97 5.21
N GLN A 123 -14.29 -4.94 4.62
CA GLN A 123 -14.88 -6.15 4.04
C GLN A 123 -15.54 -7.08 5.08
N GLU A 124 -14.88 -7.31 6.21
CA GLU A 124 -15.41 -8.11 7.32
C GLU A 124 -16.69 -7.47 7.88
N SER A 125 -16.70 -6.14 8.03
CA SER A 125 -17.91 -5.42 8.47
C SER A 125 -19.05 -5.47 7.44
N CYS A 126 -18.73 -5.69 6.16
CA CYS A 126 -19.71 -5.86 5.07
C CYS A 126 -20.09 -7.33 4.79
N GLY A 127 -19.47 -8.29 5.48
CA GLY A 127 -19.76 -9.73 5.34
C GLY A 127 -19.37 -10.35 3.99
N LYS A 128 -18.37 -9.82 3.26
CA LYS A 128 -17.92 -10.35 1.96
C LYS A 128 -16.47 -10.88 2.05
N SER A 129 -16.26 -12.17 1.80
CA SER A 129 -14.94 -12.78 1.64
C SER A 129 -14.40 -12.51 0.23
N LEU A 130 -13.14 -12.10 0.12
CA LEU A 130 -12.41 -12.03 -1.16
C LEU A 130 -11.19 -12.94 -1.10
N GLU A 131 -11.43 -14.24 -1.18
CA GLU A 131 -10.41 -15.17 -1.67
C GLU A 131 -10.50 -15.23 -3.19
N GLY A 132 -9.53 -14.61 -3.86
CA GLY A 132 -9.38 -14.68 -5.31
C GLY A 132 -10.22 -13.69 -6.12
N LYS A 133 -9.63 -13.25 -7.23
CA LYS A 133 -10.13 -12.32 -8.27
C LYS A 133 -11.65 -12.11 -8.26
N VAL A 134 -12.10 -10.87 -8.01
CA VAL A 134 -13.48 -10.48 -8.24
C VAL A 134 -13.57 -9.29 -9.20
N SER A 135 -14.42 -9.46 -10.19
CA SER A 135 -14.73 -8.62 -11.35
C SER A 135 -15.30 -7.24 -11.00
N ASN A 136 -15.25 -6.34 -12.00
CA ASN A 136 -15.57 -4.90 -11.99
C ASN A 136 -16.95 -4.45 -11.45
N ASP A 137 -17.81 -5.34 -10.97
CA ASP A 137 -19.20 -5.02 -10.65
C ASP A 137 -19.51 -5.25 -9.15
N LEU A 138 -18.79 -4.59 -8.23
CA LEU A 138 -19.15 -4.59 -6.81
C LEU A 138 -19.26 -3.19 -6.22
N TRP A 139 -20.50 -2.78 -5.95
CA TRP A 139 -20.86 -1.60 -5.15
C TRP A 139 -20.46 -1.78 -3.67
N LEU A 140 -19.82 -0.75 -3.10
CA LEU A 140 -19.54 -0.63 -1.66
C LEU A 140 -20.75 -0.03 -0.92
N PRO A 141 -21.10 -0.51 0.29
CA PRO A 141 -22.17 0.08 1.08
C PRO A 141 -21.79 1.46 1.64
N GLU A 142 -22.81 2.30 1.90
CA GLU A 142 -22.67 3.72 2.26
C GLU A 142 -21.89 4.00 3.56
N THR A 143 -21.60 2.96 4.34
CA THR A 143 -20.96 3.02 5.65
C THR A 143 -19.45 2.78 5.64
N SER A 144 -18.86 2.49 4.48
CA SER A 144 -17.41 2.26 4.35
C SER A 144 -16.59 3.54 4.53
N ILE A 145 -15.38 3.42 5.08
CA ILE A 145 -14.41 4.53 5.21
C ILE A 145 -14.13 5.15 3.83
N ILE A 146 -14.10 4.30 2.81
CA ILE A 146 -13.96 4.72 1.42
C ILE A 146 -15.09 5.66 0.99
N THR A 147 -16.34 5.37 1.36
CA THR A 147 -17.50 6.24 1.07
C THR A 147 -17.42 7.57 1.81
N ALA A 148 -16.95 7.55 3.06
CA ALA A 148 -16.72 8.77 3.84
C ALA A 148 -15.64 9.65 3.19
N CYS A 149 -14.51 9.06 2.77
CA CYS A 149 -13.43 9.75 2.07
C CYS A 149 -13.87 10.30 0.71
N THR A 150 -14.64 9.56 -0.09
CA THR A 150 -15.17 10.07 -1.38
C THR A 150 -16.21 11.16 -1.20
N LYS A 151 -17.07 11.08 -0.18
CA LYS A 151 -18.01 12.16 0.16
C LYS A 151 -17.27 13.43 0.58
N LEU A 152 -16.18 13.29 1.33
CA LEU A 152 -15.33 14.41 1.73
C LEU A 152 -14.61 15.06 0.53
N LEU A 153 -14.01 14.25 -0.35
CA LEU A 153 -13.33 14.73 -1.55
C LEU A 153 -14.29 15.42 -2.54
N LYS A 154 -15.48 14.86 -2.76
CA LYS A 154 -16.54 15.53 -3.55
C LYS A 154 -16.96 16.85 -2.93
N ARG A 155 -16.99 16.96 -1.60
CA ARG A 155 -17.36 18.20 -0.91
C ARG A 155 -16.26 19.27 -0.95
N ILE A 156 -15.00 18.88 -1.15
CA ILE A 156 -13.85 19.79 -1.25
C ILE A 156 -13.62 20.25 -2.70
N PHE A 157 -13.78 19.36 -3.69
CA PHE A 157 -13.46 19.64 -5.10
C PHE A 157 -14.65 19.90 -6.01
N LEU A 158 -15.86 19.53 -5.60
CA LEU A 158 -17.10 19.68 -6.36
C LEU A 158 -18.15 20.39 -5.50
N MET A 159 -17.90 21.65 -5.18
CA MET A 159 -19.00 22.60 -4.98
C MET A 159 -18.95 23.62 -6.12
N PRO A 160 -20.10 24.08 -6.65
CA PRO A 160 -20.16 25.29 -7.46
C PRO A 160 -19.75 26.53 -6.64
#